data_AF-K7MS05-F1
#
_entry.id   AF-K7MS05-F1
#
_cell.length_a   1.000
_cell.length_b   1.000
_cell.length_c   1.000
_cell.angle_alpha   90.00
_cell.angle_beta   90.00
_cell.angle_gamma   90.00
#
_symmetry.space_group_name_H-M   'P 1'
#
loop_
_entity.id
_entity.type
_entity.pdbx_description
1 polymer ?
#
loop_
_entity_poly.entity_id
_entity_poly.type
_entity_poly.pdbx_seq_one_letter_code
_entity_poly.pdbx_strand_id
1 'polypeptide(L)'
;MTFLELQVLPLSSSAEWTLLLTRPLRKLAPSEALNLRGKVAVAQAALAYQLYQRKFYSPRWEVLVKKGTKNQRLLSVSTNVKNPAYSDTLYVASLIGPNTQYLVTFHLSTMPDQALQTFIDHGTVSWTIDSNASEAEGIYNAFHLVLIV
;
A
#
# COMPACT_ATOMS: atom_id res chain seq x y z
N MET A 1 21.96 -3.34 1.19
CA MET A 1 20.64 -3.93 0.90
C MET A 1 19.98 -2.98 -0.08
N THR A 2 19.36 -3.46 -1.16
CA THR A 2 18.70 -2.60 -2.14
C THR A 2 17.19 -2.79 -2.01
N PHE A 3 16.46 -1.68 -1.94
CA PHE A 3 15.03 -1.62 -1.72
C PHE A 3 14.34 -1.11 -2.97
N LEU A 4 13.12 -1.60 -3.22
CA LEU A 4 12.18 -0.93 -4.10
C LEU A 4 11.16 -0.23 -3.24
N GLU A 5 11.18 1.10 -3.30
CA GLU A 5 10.24 1.95 -2.59
C GLU A 5 8.89 1.91 -3.28
N LEU A 6 7.85 1.59 -2.51
CA LEU A 6 6.48 1.76 -2.94
C LEU A 6 5.85 2.91 -2.18
N GLN A 7 5.57 4.00 -2.90
CA GLN A 7 4.76 5.08 -2.36
C GLN A 7 3.28 4.72 -2.54
N VAL A 8 2.72 4.05 -1.54
CA VAL A 8 1.27 4.02 -1.35
C VAL A 8 0.90 5.38 -0.78
N LEU A 9 0.12 6.18 -1.52
CA LEU A 9 -0.40 7.44 -1.00
C LEU A 9 -1.69 7.13 -0.24
N PRO A 10 -1.66 7.09 1.11
CA PRO A 10 -2.86 6.85 1.88
C PRO A 10 -3.64 8.15 1.88
N LEU A 11 -4.61 8.23 0.98
CA LEU A 11 -5.65 9.25 1.03
C LEU A 11 -6.49 8.95 2.26
N SER A 12 -6.07 9.49 3.39
CA SER A 12 -6.56 9.12 4.71
C SER A 12 -7.42 10.22 5.29
N SER A 13 -7.28 11.46 4.81
CA SER A 13 -8.12 12.58 5.24
C SER A 13 -9.30 12.82 4.31
N SER A 14 -10.44 13.25 4.86
CA SER A 14 -11.58 13.72 4.07
C SER A 14 -11.18 14.86 3.13
N ALA A 15 -10.29 15.76 3.57
CA ALA A 15 -9.80 16.88 2.77
C ALA A 15 -9.06 16.44 1.50
N GLU A 16 -8.19 15.43 1.58
CA GLU A 16 -7.52 14.85 0.41
C GLU A 16 -8.54 14.24 -0.57
N TRP A 17 -9.54 13.51 -0.05
CA TRP A 17 -10.62 12.94 -0.87
C TRP A 17 -11.49 14.01 -1.50
N THR A 18 -11.86 15.05 -0.76
CA THR A 18 -12.63 16.19 -1.27
C THR A 18 -11.84 16.90 -2.36
N LEU A 19 -10.57 17.25 -2.12
CA LEU A 19 -9.70 17.88 -3.12
C LEU A 19 -9.57 17.05 -4.38
N LEU A 20 -9.33 15.75 -4.21
CA LEU A 20 -9.34 14.79 -5.29
C LEU A 20 -10.68 14.88 -6.01
N LEU A 21 -11.81 14.59 -5.38
CA LEU A 21 -13.13 14.57 -6.02
C LEU A 21 -13.53 15.88 -6.68
N THR A 22 -13.10 17.03 -6.14
CA THR A 22 -13.37 18.36 -6.70
C THR A 22 -12.48 18.71 -7.90
N ARG A 23 -11.41 17.94 -8.21
CA ARG A 23 -10.65 18.18 -9.44
C ARG A 23 -11.58 18.00 -10.66
N PRO A 24 -11.49 18.85 -11.71
CA PRO A 24 -12.57 19.04 -12.68
C PRO A 24 -12.92 17.87 -13.63
N LEU A 25 -12.43 16.65 -13.41
CA LEU A 25 -12.45 15.56 -14.40
C LEU A 25 -13.02 14.22 -13.88
N ARG A 26 -14.00 14.20 -12.95
CA ARG A 26 -14.32 12.96 -12.22
C ARG A 26 -15.73 12.43 -12.49
N LYS A 27 -15.79 11.18 -12.98
CA LYS A 27 -17.03 10.45 -13.31
C LYS A 27 -17.68 9.70 -12.13
N LEU A 28 -17.00 9.63 -10.98
CA LEU A 28 -17.51 8.93 -9.79
C LEU A 28 -18.53 9.81 -9.05
N ALA A 29 -19.67 9.23 -8.68
CA ALA A 29 -20.60 9.89 -7.78
C ALA A 29 -19.92 10.08 -6.38
N PRO A 30 -20.22 11.17 -5.65
CA PRO A 30 -19.62 11.40 -4.33
C PRO A 30 -19.79 10.21 -3.36
N SER A 31 -20.93 9.53 -3.41
CA SER A 31 -21.22 8.33 -2.61
C SER A 31 -20.30 7.15 -2.95
N GLU A 32 -20.07 6.89 -4.23
CA GLU A 32 -19.17 5.81 -4.68
C GLU A 32 -17.73 6.08 -4.23
N ALA A 33 -17.28 7.33 -4.36
CA ALA A 33 -15.95 7.71 -3.91
C ALA A 33 -15.77 7.57 -2.40
N LEU A 34 -16.81 7.90 -1.61
CA LEU A 34 -16.78 7.69 -0.16
C LEU A 34 -16.65 6.19 0.21
N ASN A 35 -17.25 5.29 -0.58
CA ASN A 35 -17.16 3.84 -0.37
C ASN A 35 -15.78 3.25 -0.70
N LEU A 36 -14.97 3.97 -1.50
CA LEU A 36 -13.61 3.56 -1.89
C LEU A 36 -12.54 4.01 -0.89
N ARG A 37 -12.85 4.90 0.06
CA ARG A 37 -11.87 5.39 1.04
C ARG A 37 -11.31 4.26 1.89
N GLY A 38 -10.00 4.32 2.16
CA GLY A 38 -9.28 3.26 2.88
C GLY A 38 -8.99 2.01 2.05
N LYS A 39 -9.84 1.67 1.07
CA LYS A 39 -9.67 0.48 0.21
C LYS A 39 -8.68 0.70 -0.93
N VAL A 40 -8.68 1.89 -1.53
CA VAL A 40 -7.83 2.19 -2.70
C VAL A 40 -6.35 2.05 -2.38
N ALA A 41 -5.91 2.53 -1.21
CA ALA A 41 -4.51 2.42 -0.80
C ALA A 41 -4.08 0.95 -0.60
N VAL A 42 -4.95 0.14 0.02
CA VAL A 42 -4.71 -1.31 0.19
C VAL A 42 -4.67 -2.01 -1.17
N ALA A 43 -5.63 -1.71 -2.05
CA ALA A 43 -5.70 -2.27 -3.40
C ALA A 43 -4.47 -1.91 -4.25
N GLN A 44 -4.03 -0.65 -4.22
CA GLN A 44 -2.83 -0.20 -4.91
C GLN A 44 -1.60 -0.97 -4.43
N ALA A 45 -1.48 -1.17 -3.11
CA ALA A 45 -0.36 -1.91 -2.54
C ALA A 45 -0.39 -3.40 -2.92
N ALA A 46 -1.56 -4.02 -2.95
CA ALA A 46 -1.73 -5.40 -3.43
C ALA A 46 -1.30 -5.55 -4.89
N LEU A 47 -1.75 -4.65 -5.78
CA LEU A 47 -1.35 -4.66 -7.20
C LEU A 47 0.15 -4.45 -7.37
N ALA A 48 0.73 -3.57 -6.57
CA ALA A 48 2.15 -3.33 -6.61
C ALA A 48 2.96 -4.51 -6.06
N TYR A 49 2.46 -5.21 -5.05
CA TYR A 49 3.05 -6.45 -4.56
C TYR A 49 3.00 -7.55 -5.63
N GLN A 50 1.91 -7.68 -6.38
CA GLN A 50 1.87 -8.58 -7.53
C GLN A 50 2.89 -8.20 -8.61
N LEU A 51 3.06 -6.90 -8.91
CA LEU A 51 4.08 -6.42 -9.84
C LEU A 51 5.50 -6.74 -9.33
N TYR A 52 5.73 -6.56 -8.03
CA TYR A 52 6.96 -6.95 -7.36
C TYR A 52 7.22 -8.45 -7.52
N GLN A 53 6.23 -9.30 -7.23
CA GLN A 53 6.34 -10.75 -7.42
C GLN A 53 6.68 -11.10 -8.87
N ARG A 54 5.91 -10.58 -9.84
CA ARG A 54 6.15 -10.82 -11.27
C ARG A 54 7.55 -10.39 -11.72
N LYS A 55 8.11 -9.32 -11.14
CA LYS A 55 9.41 -8.79 -11.53
C LYS A 55 10.58 -9.53 -10.87
N PHE A 56 10.50 -9.75 -9.56
CA PHE A 56 11.61 -10.26 -8.72
C PHE A 56 11.54 -11.75 -8.42
N TYR A 57 10.50 -12.44 -8.89
CA TYR A 57 10.38 -13.90 -8.84
C TYR A 57 10.14 -14.48 -10.24
N SER A 58 10.56 -13.75 -11.27
CA SER A 58 10.56 -14.26 -12.64
C SER A 58 11.75 -15.20 -12.88
N PRO A 59 11.65 -16.14 -13.85
CA PRO A 59 12.80 -16.96 -14.26
C PRO A 59 14.03 -16.13 -14.65
N ARG A 60 13.80 -14.96 -15.27
CA ARG A 60 14.87 -14.00 -15.59
C ARG A 60 15.59 -13.51 -14.33
N TRP A 61 14.85 -13.23 -13.26
CA TRP A 61 15.43 -12.77 -12.00
C TRP A 61 16.17 -13.89 -11.26
N GLU A 62 15.67 -15.13 -11.30
CA GLU A 62 16.35 -16.28 -10.70
C GLU A 62 17.76 -16.49 -11.27
N VAL A 63 17.94 -16.30 -12.59
CA VAL A 63 19.27 -16.34 -13.22
C VAL A 63 20.21 -15.28 -12.62
N LEU A 64 19.69 -14.10 -12.30
CA LEU A 64 20.47 -13.03 -11.68
C LEU A 64 20.82 -13.38 -10.22
N VAL A 65 19.89 -13.97 -9.47
CA VAL A 65 20.14 -14.43 -8.09
C VAL A 65 21.23 -15.49 -8.05
N LYS A 66 21.21 -16.46 -8.98
CA LYS A 66 22.28 -17.47 -9.13
C LYS A 66 23.65 -16.87 -9.44
N LYS A 67 23.70 -15.67 -10.05
CA LYS A 67 24.94 -14.90 -10.29
C LYS A 67 25.35 -14.02 -9.09
N GLY A 68 24.68 -14.13 -7.95
CA GLY A 68 24.98 -13.37 -6.73
C GLY A 68 24.18 -12.08 -6.55
N THR A 69 23.16 -11.84 -7.38
CA THR A 69 22.26 -10.68 -7.20
C THR A 69 21.43 -10.86 -5.92
N LYS A 70 21.33 -9.79 -5.12
CA LYS A 70 20.51 -9.79 -3.90
C LYS A 70 19.04 -9.60 -4.23
N ASN A 71 18.18 -10.36 -3.55
CA ASN A 71 16.73 -10.17 -3.62
C ASN A 71 16.37 -8.75 -3.20
N GLN A 72 15.49 -8.14 -4.01
CA GLN A 72 14.90 -6.84 -3.69
C GLN A 72 13.76 -7.06 -2.71
N ARG A 73 13.57 -6.12 -1.79
CA ARG A 73 12.44 -6.12 -0.85
C ARG A 73 11.50 -4.97 -1.19
N LEU A 74 10.22 -5.20 -0.97
CA LEU A 74 9.20 -4.17 -1.11
C LEU A 74 9.19 -3.33 0.18
N LEU A 75 9.45 -2.04 0.05
CA LEU A 75 9.39 -1.09 1.17
C LEU A 75 8.06 -0.34 1.12
N SER A 76 7.26 -0.47 2.18
CA SER A 76 6.01 0.28 2.36
C SER A 76 6.25 1.51 3.24
N VAL A 77 5.80 2.69 2.78
CA VAL A 77 5.97 3.98 3.47
C VAL A 77 4.60 4.60 3.78
N SER A 78 4.52 5.45 4.81
CA SER A 78 3.33 6.23 5.20
C SER A 78 2.14 5.41 5.71
N THR A 79 2.38 4.39 6.52
CA THR A 79 1.34 3.48 7.05
C THR A 79 0.50 4.08 8.19
N ASN A 80 0.58 5.38 8.46
CA ASN A 80 -0.23 6.02 9.50
C ASN A 80 -1.70 6.12 9.10
N VAL A 81 -2.56 5.65 10.00
CA VAL A 81 -4.00 5.83 9.89
C VAL A 81 -4.38 7.20 10.47
N LYS A 82 -4.86 8.11 9.61
CA LYS A 82 -5.34 9.44 10.05
C LYS A 82 -6.85 9.49 10.28
N ASN A 83 -7.58 8.49 9.79
CA ASN A 83 -9.03 8.44 9.91
C ASN A 83 -9.43 7.63 11.15
N PRO A 84 -10.02 8.25 12.18
CA PRO A 84 -10.40 7.56 13.42
C PRO A 84 -11.52 6.53 13.21
N ALA A 85 -12.22 6.55 12.07
CA ALA A 85 -13.22 5.54 11.73
C ALA A 85 -12.60 4.21 11.24
N TYR A 86 -11.29 4.17 11.00
CA TYR A 86 -10.59 2.96 10.60
C TYR A 86 -9.85 2.36 11.79
N SER A 87 -9.58 1.05 11.73
CA SER A 87 -8.60 0.47 12.64
C SER A 87 -7.27 1.21 12.46
N ASP A 88 -6.70 1.63 13.57
CA ASP A 88 -5.40 2.30 13.66
C ASP A 88 -4.22 1.42 13.21
N THR A 89 -4.42 0.12 13.07
CA THR A 89 -3.46 -0.82 12.46
C THR A 89 -3.70 -1.09 10.97
N LEU A 90 -4.78 -0.55 10.37
CA LEU A 90 -5.28 -0.94 9.03
C LEU A 90 -4.16 -1.08 7.99
N TYR A 91 -3.34 -0.06 7.79
CA TYR A 91 -2.33 -0.09 6.72
C TYR A 91 -1.12 -0.94 7.07
N VAL A 92 -0.73 -1.05 8.35
CA VAL A 92 0.37 -1.96 8.71
C VAL A 92 -0.12 -3.39 8.55
N ALA A 93 -1.26 -3.74 9.15
CA ALA A 93 -1.84 -5.07 9.10
C ALA A 93 -2.12 -5.53 7.68
N SER A 94 -2.66 -4.67 6.80
CA SER A 94 -3.06 -5.07 5.44
C SER A 94 -1.90 -5.33 4.49
N LEU A 95 -0.71 -4.81 4.78
CA LEU A 95 0.43 -4.81 3.84
C LEU A 95 1.45 -5.91 4.12
N ILE A 96 1.14 -6.84 5.02
CA ILE A 96 2.09 -7.87 5.45
C ILE A 96 2.15 -8.97 4.40
N GLY A 97 3.35 -9.26 3.90
CA GLY A 97 3.60 -10.38 3.01
C GLY A 97 5.06 -10.83 2.99
N PRO A 98 5.37 -11.94 2.31
CA PRO A 98 6.74 -12.37 2.09
C PRO A 98 7.61 -11.25 1.48
N ASN A 99 8.75 -10.98 2.10
CA ASN A 99 9.74 -9.99 1.63
C ASN A 99 9.24 -8.53 1.60
N THR A 100 8.08 -8.25 2.21
CA THR A 100 7.68 -6.88 2.56
C THR A 100 8.44 -6.46 3.80
N GLN A 101 9.01 -5.25 3.78
CA GLN A 101 9.64 -4.68 4.96
C GLN A 101 9.01 -3.35 5.33
N TYR A 102 8.68 -3.26 6.61
CA TYR A 102 8.47 -2.00 7.30
C TYR A 102 9.81 -1.64 7.90
N LEU A 103 10.51 -0.70 7.28
CA LEU A 103 11.70 -0.17 7.91
C LEU A 103 11.23 0.71 9.08
N VAL A 104 11.96 0.66 10.18
CA VAL A 104 11.92 1.63 11.28
C VAL A 104 13.34 2.16 11.32
N THR A 105 13.66 3.22 10.59
CA THR A 105 15.02 3.76 10.58
C THR A 105 15.01 5.28 10.64
N PHE A 106 15.10 5.72 11.89
CA PHE A 106 15.70 6.91 12.48
C PHE A 106 15.90 8.25 11.73
N HIS A 107 15.81 8.39 10.40
CA HIS A 107 15.96 9.73 9.80
C HIS A 107 15.15 10.04 8.53
N LEU A 108 14.44 9.08 7.94
CA LEU A 108 13.52 9.35 6.84
C LEU A 108 12.29 8.46 7.06
N SER A 109 11.21 9.07 7.59
CA SER A 109 9.85 8.50 7.75
C SER A 109 9.71 7.02 7.40
N THR A 110 9.98 6.14 8.35
CA THR A 110 9.91 4.69 8.17
C THR A 110 9.19 4.16 9.40
N MET A 111 7.90 3.85 9.22
CA MET A 111 6.84 3.61 10.21
C MET A 111 6.87 4.54 11.45
N PRO A 112 5.97 5.55 11.53
CA PRO A 112 5.93 6.46 12.67
C PRO A 112 5.81 5.73 14.00
N ASP A 113 6.51 6.20 15.04
CA ASP A 113 6.57 5.53 16.34
C ASP A 113 5.20 5.16 16.91
N GLN A 114 4.20 6.02 16.66
CA GLN A 114 2.82 5.76 17.02
C GLN A 114 2.26 4.51 16.31
N ALA A 115 2.43 4.38 14.99
CA ALA A 115 1.95 3.20 14.26
C ALA A 115 2.69 1.93 14.70
N LEU A 116 4.01 2.04 14.99
CA LEU A 116 4.77 0.92 15.54
C LEU A 116 4.22 0.52 16.92
N GLN A 117 4.03 1.48 17.83
CA GLN A 117 3.56 1.23 19.19
C GLN A 117 2.16 0.64 19.20
N THR A 118 1.25 1.22 18.41
CA THR A 118 -0.11 0.70 18.20
C THR A 118 -0.08 -0.74 17.68
N PHE A 119 0.78 -1.04 16.70
CA PHE A 119 0.90 -2.38 16.17
C PHE A 119 1.54 -3.37 17.15
N ILE A 120 2.47 -2.93 17.99
CA ILE A 120 3.03 -3.75 19.09
C ILE A 120 1.96 -4.05 20.15
N ASP A 121 1.15 -3.05 20.50
CA ASP A 121 0.12 -3.14 21.54
C ASP A 121 -0.96 -4.18 21.19
N HIS A 122 -1.48 -4.15 19.96
CA HIS A 122 -2.58 -5.04 19.57
C HIS A 122 -2.63 -5.43 18.08
N GLY A 123 -1.56 -5.19 17.32
CA GLY A 123 -1.46 -5.63 15.94
C GLY A 123 -1.38 -7.15 15.81
N THR A 124 -1.87 -7.69 14.69
CA THR A 124 -1.74 -9.11 14.37
C THR A 124 -0.87 -9.28 13.14
N VAL A 125 0.18 -10.10 13.26
CA VAL A 125 1.02 -10.49 12.13
C VAL A 125 0.35 -11.62 11.38
N SER A 126 -0.17 -11.33 10.19
CA SER A 126 -0.77 -12.31 9.28
C SER A 126 -0.38 -11.98 7.85
N TRP A 127 -0.32 -12.97 6.96
CA TRP A 127 -0.10 -12.71 5.54
C TRP A 127 -1.41 -12.22 4.91
N THR A 128 -1.45 -10.95 4.52
CA THR A 128 -2.67 -10.27 4.05
C THR A 128 -2.53 -9.51 2.74
N ILE A 129 -1.31 -9.14 2.32
CA ILE A 129 -1.12 -8.18 1.21
C ILE A 129 -1.77 -8.61 -0.12
N ASP A 130 -1.95 -9.91 -0.33
CA ASP A 130 -2.57 -10.51 -1.51
C ASP A 130 -3.91 -11.20 -1.21
N SER A 131 -4.46 -11.09 0.01
CA SER A 131 -5.71 -11.77 0.37
C SER A 131 -6.89 -11.35 -0.50
N ASN A 132 -6.91 -10.09 -0.94
CA ASN A 132 -7.95 -9.50 -1.80
C ASN A 132 -7.42 -9.13 -3.19
N ALA A 133 -6.39 -9.84 -3.66
CA ALA A 133 -5.72 -9.61 -4.94
C ALA A 133 -6.68 -9.56 -6.15
N SER A 134 -7.75 -10.36 -6.14
CA SER A 134 -8.75 -10.42 -7.22
C SER A 134 -9.62 -9.16 -7.31
N GLU A 135 -9.91 -8.51 -6.19
CA GLU A 135 -10.73 -7.30 -6.13
C GLU A 135 -9.88 -6.03 -6.33
N ALA A 136 -8.58 -6.11 -6.07
CA ALA A 136 -7.68 -4.97 -6.08
C ALA A 136 -7.69 -4.21 -7.41
N GLU A 137 -7.73 -4.91 -8.53
CA GLU A 137 -7.81 -4.28 -9.85
C GLU A 137 -9.14 -3.54 -10.06
N GLY A 138 -10.26 -4.10 -9.63
CA GLY A 138 -11.56 -3.44 -9.71
C GLY A 138 -11.63 -2.17 -8.86
N ILE A 139 -11.16 -2.24 -7.61
CA ILE A 139 -11.09 -1.09 -6.69
C ILE A 139 -10.15 -0.02 -7.24
N TYR A 140 -8.97 -0.42 -7.71
CA TYR A 140 -7.99 0.50 -8.26
C TYR A 140 -8.52 1.14 -9.54
N ASN A 141 -9.16 0.40 -10.45
CA ASN A 141 -9.70 0.94 -11.70
C ASN A 141 -10.88 1.89 -11.47
N ALA A 142 -11.76 1.58 -10.52
CA ALA A 142 -12.82 2.50 -10.09
C ALA A 142 -12.23 3.85 -9.67
N PHE A 143 -11.08 3.84 -9.00
CA PHE A 143 -10.34 5.04 -8.61
C PHE A 143 -9.41 5.62 -9.70
N HIS A 144 -8.83 4.80 -10.57
CA HIS A 144 -7.84 5.22 -11.57
C HIS A 144 -8.48 5.88 -12.78
N LEU A 145 -9.76 5.62 -13.05
CA LEU A 145 -10.61 6.41 -13.95
C LEU A 145 -10.65 7.92 -13.63
N VAL A 146 -9.96 8.33 -12.55
CA VAL A 146 -10.00 9.65 -11.96
C VAL A 146 -8.59 10.28 -11.80
N LEU A 147 -7.50 9.57 -12.14
CA LEU A 147 -6.11 10.03 -11.88
C LEU A 147 -5.13 9.96 -13.05
N ILE A 148 -5.55 9.63 -14.28
CA ILE A 148 -4.68 9.76 -15.46
C ILE A 148 -4.59 11.24 -15.86
N VAL A 149 -3.58 11.95 -15.34
CA VAL A 149 -2.56 12.84 -15.95
C VAL A 149 -1.58 13.20 -14.81
#